data_AF-A0A849YZB6-F1
#
_entry.id   AF-A0A849YZB6-F1
#
_cell.length_a   1.000
_cell.length_b   1.000
_cell.length_c   1.000
_cell.angle_alpha   90.00
_cell.angle_beta   90.00
_cell.angle_gamma   90.00
#
_symmetry.space_group_name_H-M   'P 1'
#
loop_
_entity.id
_entity.type
_entity.pdbx_description
1 polymer ?
#
loop_
_entity_poly.entity_id
_entity_poly.type
_entity_poly.pdbx_seq_one_letter_code
_entity_poly.pdbx_strand_id
1 'polypeptide(L)'
;MRAPTLRTLLAATFVALVAAVGCSSSGGNPPQPTGKAAECQRFAAIVNAAKIGASIGKDKAQLETEAKNAVMLDQDIGKLEITDAELKRLVTEYRGNVTAYATVMSDGAEALEGDLDGLVKIMKSASVIAEKNVTVTQQIKAYCTAK
;
A
#
# COMPACT_ATOMS: atom_id res chain seq x y z
N MET A 1 -11.35 -50.51 -1.61
CA MET A 1 -10.30 -50.54 -2.65
C MET A 1 -9.93 -49.09 -2.95
N ARG A 2 -8.67 -48.70 -2.68
CA ARG A 2 -8.16 -47.33 -2.85
C ARG A 2 -7.66 -47.16 -4.29
N ALA A 3 -8.13 -46.12 -4.99
CA ALA A 3 -7.59 -45.72 -6.28
C ALA A 3 -6.48 -44.65 -6.07
N PRO A 4 -5.30 -44.79 -6.69
CA PRO A 4 -4.25 -43.77 -6.67
C PRO A 4 -4.40 -42.80 -7.85
N THR A 5 -4.36 -41.50 -7.58
CA THR A 5 -4.25 -40.44 -8.58
C THR A 5 -2.78 -40.22 -8.97
N LEU A 6 -2.46 -40.53 -10.23
CA LEU A 6 -1.30 -40.03 -10.97
C LEU A 6 -1.76 -38.89 -11.89
N ARG A 7 -0.96 -37.81 -11.97
CA ARG A 7 -0.78 -36.82 -13.06
C ARG A 7 -0.35 -35.47 -12.44
N THR A 8 0.63 -34.70 -12.87
CA THR A 8 1.70 -34.80 -13.89
C THR A 8 2.63 -33.61 -13.59
N LEU A 9 3.92 -33.81 -13.78
CA LEU A 9 4.94 -32.76 -13.91
C LEU A 9 4.54 -31.66 -14.90
N LEU A 10 4.89 -30.41 -14.60
CA LEU A 10 5.42 -29.50 -15.62
C LEU A 10 6.32 -28.44 -14.96
N ALA A 11 7.60 -28.53 -15.33
CA ALA A 11 8.63 -27.54 -15.09
C ALA A 11 8.41 -26.32 -15.99
N ALA A 12 8.68 -25.14 -15.45
CA ALA A 12 9.05 -23.97 -16.23
C ALA A 12 10.15 -23.21 -15.47
N THR A 13 11.39 -23.56 -15.81
CA THR A 13 12.59 -22.72 -15.73
C THR A 13 12.31 -21.32 -16.23
N PHE A 14 12.78 -20.25 -15.56
CA PHE A 14 13.36 -19.07 -16.23
C PHE A 14 14.22 -18.26 -15.24
N VAL A 15 15.54 -18.35 -15.47
CA VAL A 15 16.59 -17.34 -15.29
C VAL A 15 17.02 -16.96 -13.87
N ALA A 16 18.15 -17.55 -13.47
CA ALA A 16 19.16 -16.87 -12.67
C ALA A 16 20.07 -16.06 -13.60
N LEU A 17 20.36 -14.79 -13.28
CA LEU A 17 21.61 -14.16 -13.69
C LEU A 17 22.11 -13.12 -12.66
N VAL A 18 23.05 -13.62 -11.85
CA VAL A 18 24.34 -13.05 -11.42
C VAL A 18 24.39 -11.72 -10.64
N ALA A 19 25.04 -11.88 -9.48
CA ALA A 19 25.50 -10.92 -8.50
C ALA A 19 26.38 -9.78 -9.03
N ALA A 20 26.32 -8.66 -8.31
CA ALA A 20 27.50 -7.85 -8.03
C ALA A 20 27.53 -7.55 -6.54
N VAL A 21 28.40 -8.26 -5.82
CA VAL A 21 28.86 -7.86 -4.48
C VAL A 21 29.81 -6.70 -4.68
N GLY A 22 29.46 -5.55 -4.12
CA GLY A 22 30.35 -4.41 -3.95
C GLY A 22 30.26 -3.93 -2.50
N CYS A 23 31.14 -4.44 -1.64
CA CYS A 23 31.45 -3.79 -0.37
C CYS A 23 32.29 -2.55 -0.67
N SER A 24 31.77 -1.35 -0.41
CA SER A 24 32.54 -0.17 -0.03
C SER A 24 31.61 0.95 0.44
N SER A 25 31.73 1.27 1.74
CA SER A 25 31.70 2.59 2.40
C SER A 25 30.75 3.72 1.97
N SER A 26 30.43 4.56 2.97
CA SER A 26 29.72 5.85 2.97
C SER A 26 28.20 5.78 2.86
N GLY A 27 27.55 6.17 3.96
CA GLY A 27 26.09 6.23 4.13
C GLY A 27 25.45 7.35 3.33
N GLY A 28 25.43 7.19 2.01
CA GLY A 28 24.49 7.85 1.13
C GLY A 28 23.59 6.78 0.52
N ASN A 29 22.28 6.96 0.62
CA ASN A 29 21.37 6.18 -0.22
C ASN A 29 21.82 6.38 -1.67
N PRO A 30 21.96 5.31 -2.48
CA PRO A 30 22.32 5.47 -3.88
C PRO A 30 21.33 6.43 -4.55
N PRO A 31 21.81 7.31 -5.45
CA PRO A 31 20.94 8.28 -6.13
C PRO A 31 19.80 7.54 -6.82
N GLN A 32 18.57 7.91 -6.47
CA GLN A 32 17.39 7.27 -7.03
C GLN A 32 17.27 7.65 -8.52
N PRO A 33 16.97 6.69 -9.42
CA PRO A 33 16.73 6.99 -10.82
C PRO A 33 15.57 7.98 -10.95
N THR A 34 15.82 9.10 -11.63
CA THR A 34 14.91 10.23 -11.76
C THR A 34 14.00 10.11 -12.98
N GLY A 35 12.85 10.80 -12.96
CA GLY A 35 11.90 10.89 -14.07
C GLY A 35 10.57 10.16 -13.83
N LYS A 36 9.52 10.68 -14.48
CA LYS A 36 8.11 10.26 -14.30
C LYS A 36 7.92 8.74 -14.25
N ALA A 37 8.50 8.00 -15.19
CA ALA A 37 8.34 6.54 -15.27
C ALA A 37 8.95 5.80 -14.06
N ALA A 38 10.14 6.21 -13.61
CA ALA A 38 10.82 5.59 -12.46
C ALA A 38 10.12 5.95 -11.13
N GLU A 39 9.60 7.16 -11.00
CA GLU A 39 8.80 7.58 -9.84
C GLU A 39 7.47 6.82 -9.77
N CYS A 40 6.78 6.71 -10.91
CA CYS A 40 5.56 5.92 -11.06
C CYS A 40 5.76 4.44 -10.70
N GLN A 41 6.85 3.81 -11.16
CA GLN A 41 7.12 2.41 -10.86
C GLN A 41 7.35 2.18 -9.36
N ARG A 42 8.08 3.09 -8.70
CA ARG A 42 8.35 3.02 -7.26
C ARG A 42 7.09 3.21 -6.43
N PHE A 43 6.28 4.21 -6.77
CA PHE A 43 5.00 4.42 -6.10
C PHE A 43 4.05 3.23 -6.28
N ALA A 44 3.93 2.71 -7.51
CA ALA A 44 3.10 1.54 -7.79
C ALA A 44 3.53 0.29 -7.01
N ALA A 45 4.84 0.08 -6.83
CA ALA A 45 5.35 -1.04 -6.04
C ALA A 45 4.91 -0.96 -4.56
N ILE A 46 4.89 0.24 -3.98
CA ILE A 46 4.46 0.47 -2.60
C ILE A 46 2.93 0.33 -2.46
N VAL A 47 2.16 0.97 -3.34
CA VAL A 47 0.69 1.01 -3.19
C VAL A 47 0.01 -0.32 -3.53
N ASN A 48 0.52 -1.07 -4.51
CA ASN A 48 -0.05 -2.40 -4.83
C ASN A 48 0.09 -3.40 -3.65
N ALA A 49 1.02 -3.17 -2.73
CA ALA A 49 1.20 -4.00 -1.55
C ALA A 49 0.19 -3.68 -0.43
N ALA A 50 -0.34 -2.45 -0.38
CA ALA A 50 -0.89 -1.92 0.85
C ALA A 50 -2.36 -2.27 1.16
N LYS A 51 -3.14 -2.69 0.13
CA LYS A 51 -4.53 -3.19 0.25
C LYS A 51 -5.45 -2.42 1.23
N ILE A 52 -5.23 -1.12 1.44
CA ILE A 52 -5.99 -0.33 2.42
C ILE A 52 -7.48 -0.32 2.08
N GLY A 53 -8.32 -0.67 3.05
CA GLY A 53 -9.77 -0.69 2.90
C GLY A 53 -10.32 -1.90 2.14
N ALA A 54 -9.49 -2.87 1.74
CA ALA A 54 -9.97 -4.14 1.16
C ALA A 54 -10.70 -5.02 2.20
N SER A 55 -10.46 -4.75 3.48
CA SER A 55 -11.08 -5.40 4.63
C SER A 55 -11.16 -4.35 5.73
N ILE A 56 -12.36 -4.04 6.20
CA ILE A 56 -12.54 -3.28 7.43
C ILE A 56 -12.49 -4.30 8.57
N GLY A 57 -11.57 -4.11 9.52
CA GLY A 57 -11.37 -5.02 10.64
C GLY A 57 -12.67 -5.28 11.41
N LYS A 58 -12.86 -6.52 11.86
CA LYS A 58 -14.09 -6.97 12.54
C LYS A 58 -13.97 -6.96 14.07
N ASP A 59 -12.77 -6.79 14.58
CA ASP A 59 -12.42 -6.77 15.98
C ASP A 59 -11.30 -5.76 16.23
N LYS A 60 -11.03 -5.48 17.52
CA LYS A 60 -10.07 -4.47 17.95
C LYS A 60 -8.67 -4.73 17.39
N ALA A 61 -8.20 -5.97 17.45
CA ALA A 61 -6.87 -6.35 16.98
C ALA A 61 -6.71 -6.14 15.46
N GLN A 62 -7.76 -6.43 14.69
CA GLN A 62 -7.77 -6.18 13.25
C GLN A 62 -7.78 -4.68 12.94
N LEU A 63 -8.58 -3.88 13.63
CA LEU A 63 -8.62 -2.43 13.45
C LEU A 63 -7.28 -1.78 13.81
N GLU A 64 -6.65 -2.16 14.92
CA GLU A 64 -5.30 -1.69 15.28
C GLU A 64 -4.24 -2.10 14.24
N THR A 65 -4.37 -3.30 13.66
CA THR A 65 -3.47 -3.77 12.60
C THR A 65 -3.63 -2.96 11.33
N GLU A 66 -4.86 -2.69 10.91
CA GLU A 66 -5.17 -1.83 9.76
C GLU A 66 -4.63 -0.40 9.97
N ALA A 67 -4.78 0.16 11.19
CA ALA A 67 -4.21 1.46 11.54
C ALA A 67 -2.68 1.48 11.40
N LYS A 68 -1.99 0.47 11.95
CA LYS A 68 -0.53 0.33 11.86
C LYS A 68 -0.05 0.17 10.42
N ASN A 69 -0.73 -0.66 9.63
CA ASN A 69 -0.41 -0.86 8.22
C ASN A 69 -0.54 0.44 7.43
N ALA A 70 -1.57 1.25 7.71
CA ALA A 70 -1.74 2.56 7.09
C ALA A 70 -0.63 3.55 7.48
N VAL A 71 -0.21 3.59 8.74
CA VAL A 71 0.93 4.41 9.18
C VAL A 71 2.23 3.98 8.49
N MET A 72 2.50 2.67 8.43
CA MET A 72 3.68 2.15 7.74
C MET A 72 3.67 2.49 6.25
N LEU A 73 2.52 2.40 5.60
CA LEU A 73 2.38 2.80 4.20
C LEU A 73 2.71 4.29 4.01
N ASP A 74 2.18 5.17 4.85
CA ASP A 74 2.47 6.61 4.76
C ASP A 74 3.97 6.89 4.91
N GLN A 75 4.62 6.19 5.83
CA GLN A 75 6.08 6.29 6.03
C GLN A 75 6.86 5.80 4.81
N ASP A 76 6.45 4.69 4.19
CA ASP A 76 7.12 4.15 3.01
C ASP A 76 6.97 5.05 1.79
N ILE A 77 5.78 5.63 1.59
CA ILE A 77 5.56 6.64 0.55
C ILE A 77 6.36 7.91 0.85
N GLY A 78 6.46 8.32 2.13
CA GLY A 78 7.23 9.49 2.56
C GLY A 78 8.74 9.39 2.30
N LYS A 79 9.27 8.18 2.09
CA LYS A 79 10.68 7.93 1.69
C LYS A 79 10.91 8.10 0.18
N LEU A 80 9.86 8.26 -0.62
CA LEU A 80 9.98 8.48 -2.06
C LEU A 80 10.29 9.94 -2.36
N GLU A 81 11.35 10.17 -3.12
CA GLU A 81 11.55 11.45 -3.77
C GLU A 81 10.74 11.48 -5.07
N ILE A 82 9.68 12.30 -5.08
CA ILE A 82 8.82 12.57 -6.24
C ILE A 82 9.12 14.00 -6.71
N THR A 83 9.72 14.13 -7.90
CA THR A 83 10.07 15.41 -8.51
C THR A 83 9.02 15.88 -9.50
N ASP A 84 8.24 14.96 -10.08
CA ASP A 84 7.14 15.28 -10.97
C ASP A 84 5.98 15.95 -10.21
N ALA A 85 5.57 17.14 -10.65
CA ALA A 85 4.63 17.98 -9.91
C ALA A 85 3.22 17.37 -9.79
N GLU A 86 2.70 16.77 -10.87
CA GLU A 86 1.35 16.19 -10.88
C GLU A 86 1.33 14.87 -10.11
N LEU A 87 2.35 14.02 -10.28
CA LEU A 87 2.50 12.82 -9.46
C LEU A 87 2.63 13.19 -7.98
N LYS A 88 3.42 14.21 -7.64
CA LYS A 88 3.58 14.67 -6.26
C LYS A 88 2.26 15.13 -5.66
N ARG A 89 1.44 15.85 -6.42
CA ARG A 89 0.10 16.28 -5.99
C ARG A 89 -0.79 15.07 -5.66
N LEU A 90 -0.87 14.11 -6.58
CA LEU A 90 -1.68 12.90 -6.41
C LEU A 90 -1.17 12.02 -5.26
N VAL A 91 0.15 11.86 -5.13
CA VAL A 91 0.79 11.12 -4.02
C VAL A 91 0.48 11.78 -2.69
N THR A 92 0.53 13.11 -2.62
CA THR A 92 0.20 13.86 -1.41
C THR A 92 -1.27 13.67 -1.02
N GLU A 93 -2.19 13.70 -1.99
CA GLU A 93 -3.60 13.42 -1.77
C GLU A 93 -3.84 12.00 -1.26
N TYR A 94 -3.18 11.01 -1.89
CA TYR A 94 -3.22 9.61 -1.45
C TYR A 94 -2.73 9.47 0.00
N ARG A 95 -1.58 10.06 0.34
CA ARG A 95 -1.04 10.05 1.71
C ARG A 95 -2.01 10.64 2.73
N GLY A 96 -2.64 11.77 2.42
CA GLY A 96 -3.64 12.38 3.30
C GLY A 96 -4.80 11.44 3.61
N ASN A 97 -5.30 10.72 2.60
CA ASN A 97 -6.34 9.71 2.80
C ASN A 97 -5.85 8.50 3.60
N VAL A 98 -4.60 8.05 3.40
CA VAL A 98 -3.98 6.96 4.19
C VAL A 98 -3.88 7.35 5.67
N THR A 99 -3.42 8.57 5.98
CA THR A 99 -3.37 9.08 7.36
C THR A 99 -4.77 9.15 7.98
N ALA A 100 -5.75 9.67 7.24
CA ALA A 100 -7.13 9.73 7.72
C ALA A 100 -7.70 8.32 8.00
N TYR A 101 -7.41 7.35 7.15
CA TYR A 101 -7.81 5.96 7.36
C TYR A 101 -7.17 5.38 8.64
N ALA A 102 -5.88 5.64 8.87
CA ALA A 102 -5.18 5.19 10.06
C ALA A 102 -5.85 5.72 11.34
N THR A 103 -6.19 7.01 11.38
CA THR A 103 -6.90 7.63 12.51
C THR A 103 -8.25 6.97 12.73
N VAL A 104 -9.07 6.84 11.68
CA VAL A 104 -10.41 6.25 11.79
C VAL A 104 -10.35 4.79 12.26
N MET A 105 -9.37 4.00 11.82
CA MET A 105 -9.18 2.63 12.31
C MET A 105 -8.78 2.60 13.80
N SER A 106 -7.91 3.51 14.23
CA SER A 106 -7.53 3.66 15.64
C SER A 106 -8.73 4.03 16.51
N ASP A 107 -9.51 5.04 16.09
CA ASP A 107 -10.73 5.46 16.80
C ASP A 107 -11.74 4.31 16.87
N GLY A 108 -11.85 3.49 15.81
CA GLY A 108 -12.74 2.33 15.78
C GLY A 108 -12.32 1.24 16.74
N ALA A 109 -11.01 1.02 16.89
CA ALA A 109 -10.47 0.08 17.86
C ALA A 109 -10.79 0.51 19.30
N GLU A 110 -10.79 1.81 19.58
CA GLU A 110 -11.17 2.37 20.87
C GLU A 110 -12.69 2.27 21.12
N ALA A 111 -13.52 2.57 20.11
CA ALA A 111 -14.98 2.56 20.23
C ALA A 111 -15.57 1.15 20.46
N LEU A 112 -14.88 0.09 20.04
CA LEU A 112 -15.30 -1.30 20.24
C LEU A 112 -15.50 -1.68 21.72
N GLU A 113 -14.97 -0.91 22.66
CA GLU A 113 -15.07 -1.19 24.11
C GLU A 113 -16.39 -0.74 24.74
N GLY A 114 -17.30 -0.09 24.02
CA GLY A 114 -18.60 0.28 24.60
C GLY A 114 -19.52 1.18 23.77
N ASP A 115 -19.14 1.59 22.57
CA ASP A 115 -19.94 2.50 21.73
C ASP A 115 -20.16 1.93 20.33
N LEU A 116 -21.20 1.10 20.18
CA LEU A 116 -21.58 0.51 18.89
C LEU A 116 -22.05 1.56 17.86
N ASP A 117 -22.71 2.63 18.30
CA ASP A 117 -23.19 3.69 17.40
C ASP A 117 -22.02 4.54 16.89
N GLY A 118 -21.06 4.86 17.77
CA GLY A 118 -19.77 5.45 17.41
C GLY A 118 -19.02 4.57 16.42
N LEU A 119 -18.93 3.26 16.69
CA LEU A 119 -18.28 2.30 15.80
C LEU A 119 -18.90 2.31 14.40
N VAL A 120 -20.23 2.26 14.28
CA VAL A 120 -20.91 2.28 12.96
C VAL A 120 -20.58 3.57 12.18
N LYS A 121 -20.52 4.73 12.84
CA LYS A 121 -20.14 5.99 12.19
C LYS A 121 -18.69 5.96 11.71
N ILE A 122 -17.79 5.44 12.55
CA ILE A 122 -16.37 5.28 12.22
C ILE A 122 -16.21 4.36 11.00
N MET A 123 -16.90 3.22 10.97
CA MET A 123 -16.82 2.27 9.85
C MET A 123 -17.36 2.86 8.54
N LYS A 124 -18.41 3.69 8.60
CA LYS A 124 -18.88 4.44 7.41
C LYS A 124 -17.82 5.43 6.91
N SER A 125 -17.18 6.17 7.81
CA SER A 125 -16.08 7.08 7.45
C SER A 125 -14.90 6.33 6.83
N ALA A 126 -14.56 5.16 7.36
CA ALA A 126 -13.50 4.31 6.81
C ALA A 126 -13.79 3.87 5.37
N SER A 127 -15.04 3.45 5.09
CA SER A 127 -15.47 3.08 3.73
C SER A 127 -15.32 4.25 2.76
N VAL A 128 -15.76 5.46 3.15
CA VAL A 128 -15.64 6.66 2.31
C VAL A 128 -14.17 6.99 2.01
N ILE A 129 -13.28 6.85 3.00
CA ILE A 129 -11.84 7.07 2.80
C ILE A 129 -11.24 6.02 1.87
N ALA A 130 -11.64 4.75 2.01
CA ALA A 130 -11.20 3.67 1.13
C ALA A 130 -11.62 3.93 -0.33
N GLU A 131 -12.85 4.39 -0.58
CA GLU A 131 -13.33 4.77 -1.91
C GLU A 131 -12.52 5.93 -2.53
N LYS A 132 -12.18 6.94 -1.72
CA LYS A 132 -11.28 8.03 -2.14
C LYS A 132 -9.90 7.49 -2.53
N ASN A 133 -9.35 6.57 -1.74
CA ASN A 133 -8.07 5.93 -2.06
C ASN A 133 -8.11 5.13 -3.35
N VAL A 134 -9.20 4.40 -3.62
CA VAL A 134 -9.41 3.72 -4.90
C VAL A 134 -9.40 4.73 -6.06
N THR A 135 -10.11 5.84 -5.91
CA THR A 135 -10.19 6.90 -6.92
C THR A 135 -8.82 7.51 -7.21
N VAL A 136 -8.08 7.93 -6.18
CA VAL A 136 -6.74 8.51 -6.33
C VAL A 136 -5.76 7.48 -6.91
N THR A 137 -5.86 6.21 -6.50
CA THR A 137 -5.05 5.12 -7.09
C THR A 137 -5.30 4.97 -8.59
N GLN A 138 -6.56 5.08 -9.04
CA GLN A 138 -6.89 5.05 -10.46
C GLN A 138 -6.34 6.25 -11.21
N GLN A 139 -6.42 7.45 -10.63
CA GLN A 139 -5.81 8.67 -11.21
C GLN A 139 -4.30 8.52 -11.36
N ILE A 140 -3.60 8.01 -10.34
CA ILE A 140 -2.16 7.78 -10.41
C ILE A 140 -1.82 6.72 -11.47
N LYS A 141 -2.59 5.63 -11.56
CA LYS A 141 -2.42 4.62 -12.61
C LYS A 141 -2.60 5.22 -14.00
N ALA A 142 -3.61 6.07 -14.20
CA ALA A 142 -3.82 6.77 -15.46
C ALA A 142 -2.66 7.73 -15.77
N TYR A 143 -2.22 8.52 -14.78
CA TYR A 143 -1.08 9.43 -14.92
C TYR A 143 0.21 8.71 -15.34
N CYS A 144 0.48 7.57 -14.71
CA CYS A 144 1.67 6.76 -14.93
C CYS A 144 1.67 5.99 -16.26
N THR A 145 0.51 5.79 -16.87
CA THR A 145 0.36 5.11 -18.17
C THR A 145 0.15 6.08 -19.32
N ALA A 146 -0.19 7.33 -19.05
CA ALA A 146 -0.24 8.42 -20.04
C ALA A 146 1.19 8.73 -20.53
N LYS A 147 1.43 8.48 -21.83
CA LYS A 147 2.68 8.72 -22.54
C LYS A 147 2.99 10.20 -22.72
#